data_AF-A0A7S1B5U0-F1
#
_entry.id   AF-A0A7S1B5U0-F1
#
_cell.length_a   1.000
_cell.length_b   1.000
_cell.length_c   1.000
_cell.angle_alpha   90.00
_cell.angle_beta   90.00
_cell.angle_gamma   90.00
#
_symmetry.space_group_name_H-M   'P 1'
#
loop_
_entity.id
_entity.type
_entity.pdbx_description
1 polymer ?
#
loop_
_entity_poly.entity_id
_entity_poly.type
_entity_poly.pdbx_seq_one_letter_code
_entity_poly.pdbx_strand_id
1 'polypeptide(L)'
;DERPWAVLVTGVNGIRKTTSIYADWFRDLLAEAVVAPAGEEAPGRDGLPTGETSFFRQLDHMIAALAAGDFERLYATHEDESDPETVASYAAAKDGIFTRYRTLSEILGVALLRRAVGKNMNVMVETSGRDVAMFRYVDKFFPADTYRKMVLHFTVDDLQHAERSVETRMAGEMEAGRRAIAGDGGGHEGIGANA
;
A
#
# COMPACT_ATOMS: atom_id res chain seq x y z
N ASP A 1 -25.67 -10.45 -5.53
CA ASP A 1 -24.84 -9.67 -6.46
C ASP A 1 -23.45 -10.29 -6.47
N GLU A 2 -23.00 -10.80 -7.61
CA GLU A 2 -21.72 -11.55 -7.77
C GLU A 2 -20.58 -10.68 -8.31
N ARG A 3 -20.83 -9.37 -8.52
CA ARG A 3 -19.80 -8.47 -9.04
C ARG A 3 -18.64 -8.33 -8.05
N PRO A 4 -17.37 -8.37 -8.52
CA PRO A 4 -16.22 -8.15 -7.66
C PRO A 4 -16.14 -6.72 -7.12
N TRP A 5 -15.31 -6.53 -6.11
CA TRP A 5 -15.07 -5.24 -5.48
C TRP A 5 -13.91 -4.48 -6.12
N ALA A 6 -14.10 -3.18 -6.30
CA ALA A 6 -13.07 -2.19 -6.53
C ALA A 6 -13.02 -1.27 -5.32
N VAL A 7 -11.97 -1.42 -4.51
CA VAL A 7 -11.80 -0.70 -3.25
C VAL A 7 -10.73 0.37 -3.41
N LEU A 8 -11.11 1.62 -3.20
CA LEU A 8 -10.17 2.72 -3.10
C LEU A 8 -9.71 2.86 -1.65
N VAL A 9 -8.43 2.62 -1.39
CA VAL A 9 -7.82 2.76 -0.06
C VAL A 9 -7.11 4.11 0.01
N THR A 10 -7.50 4.93 0.98
CA THR A 10 -6.98 6.30 1.16
C THR A 10 -6.65 6.57 2.62
N GLY A 11 -5.89 7.63 2.87
CA GLY A 11 -5.48 8.07 4.19
C GLY A 11 -4.02 8.51 4.19
N VAL A 12 -3.59 9.19 5.25
CA VAL A 12 -2.21 9.69 5.34
C VAL A 12 -1.20 8.54 5.29
N ASN A 13 0.03 8.82 4.85
CA ASN A 13 1.08 7.80 4.79
C ASN A 13 1.54 7.41 6.19
N GLY A 14 2.04 6.19 6.36
CA GLY A 14 2.62 5.73 7.63
C GLY A 14 1.64 5.16 8.66
N ILE A 15 0.34 5.05 8.34
CA ILE A 15 -0.70 4.63 9.32
C ILE A 15 -1.12 3.16 9.18
N ARG A 16 -0.22 2.31 8.67
CA ARG A 16 -0.41 0.85 8.59
C ARG A 16 -1.67 0.41 7.82
N LYS A 17 -2.04 1.14 6.76
CA LYS A 17 -3.20 0.82 5.90
C LYS A 17 -3.11 -0.61 5.37
N THR A 18 -1.99 -0.96 4.73
CA THR A 18 -1.75 -2.29 4.18
C THR A 18 -1.83 -3.37 5.25
N THR A 19 -1.07 -3.24 6.35
CA THR A 19 -1.09 -4.23 7.43
C THR A 19 -2.48 -4.44 8.01
N SER A 20 -3.24 -3.36 8.19
CA SER A 20 -4.61 -3.44 8.72
C SER A 20 -5.53 -4.24 7.81
N ILE A 21 -5.43 -4.06 6.49
CA ILE A 21 -6.27 -4.74 5.49
C ILE A 21 -6.06 -6.26 5.45
N TYR A 22 -4.89 -6.73 5.88
CA TYR A 22 -4.57 -8.16 5.98
C TYR A 22 -4.81 -8.74 7.38
N ALA A 23 -5.23 -7.94 8.36
CA ALA A 23 -5.44 -8.44 9.72
C ALA A 23 -6.72 -9.28 9.81
N ASP A 24 -6.70 -10.33 10.65
CA ASP A 24 -7.83 -11.25 10.84
C ASP A 24 -9.13 -10.52 11.24
N TRP A 25 -9.01 -9.46 12.04
CA TRP A 25 -10.13 -8.66 12.52
C TRP A 25 -10.69 -7.68 11.47
N PHE A 26 -9.99 -7.46 10.36
CA PHE A 26 -10.32 -6.40 9.40
C PHE A 26 -11.69 -6.62 8.76
N ARG A 27 -12.01 -7.86 8.42
CA ARG A 27 -13.30 -8.19 7.80
C ARG A 27 -14.47 -7.88 8.72
N ASP A 28 -14.32 -8.15 10.01
CA ASP A 28 -15.34 -7.89 11.02
C ASP A 28 -15.56 -6.38 11.17
N LEU A 29 -14.47 -5.62 11.32
CA LEU A 29 -14.52 -4.16 11.36
C LEU A 29 -15.17 -3.57 10.10
N LEU A 30 -14.82 -4.09 8.93
CA LEU A 30 -15.36 -3.61 7.67
C LEU A 30 -16.87 -3.87 7.56
N ALA A 31 -17.35 -5.01 8.07
CA ALA A 31 -18.77 -5.32 8.11
C ALA A 31 -19.57 -4.38 9.04
N GLU A 32 -18.96 -3.93 10.12
CA GLU A 32 -19.55 -2.94 11.03
C GLU A 32 -19.54 -1.52 10.44
N ALA A 33 -18.47 -1.17 9.72
CA ALA A 33 -18.24 0.18 9.22
C ALA A 33 -18.86 0.47 7.85
N VAL A 34 -19.22 -0.56 7.07
CA VAL A 34 -19.72 -0.37 5.70
C VAL A 34 -21.09 0.30 5.71
N VAL A 35 -21.19 1.42 4.99
CA VAL A 35 -22.44 2.16 4.82
C VAL A 35 -22.90 1.97 3.37
N ALA A 36 -24.08 1.37 3.21
CA ALA A 36 -24.69 1.22 1.89
C ALA A 36 -25.28 2.55 1.39
N PRO A 37 -25.35 2.76 0.06
CA PRO A 37 -26.12 3.86 -0.52
C PRO A 37 -27.59 3.84 -0.06
N ALA A 38 -28.24 5.00 -0.10
CA ALA A 38 -29.65 5.11 0.28
C ALA A 38 -30.52 4.18 -0.57
N GLY A 39 -31.26 3.29 0.10
CA GLY A 39 -32.13 2.30 -0.55
C GLY A 39 -31.46 0.97 -0.88
N GLU A 40 -30.19 0.79 -0.53
CA GLU A 40 -29.46 -0.48 -0.67
C GLU A 40 -29.16 -1.10 0.70
N GLU A 41 -29.07 -2.43 0.75
CA GLU A 41 -28.62 -3.15 1.95
C GLU A 41 -27.09 -3.26 1.95
N ALA A 42 -26.51 -3.13 3.14
CA ALA A 42 -25.09 -3.38 3.34
C ALA A 42 -24.74 -4.84 3.00
N PRO A 43 -23.60 -5.10 2.33
CA PRO A 43 -23.13 -6.46 2.13
C PRO A 43 -22.93 -7.17 3.47
N GLY A 44 -23.32 -8.44 3.53
CA GLY A 44 -22.94 -9.30 4.65
C GLY A 44 -21.43 -9.49 4.74
N ARG A 45 -20.95 -9.78 5.95
CA ARG A 45 -19.54 -9.99 6.32
C ARG A 45 -18.73 -10.81 5.31
N ASP A 46 -19.25 -11.96 4.89
CA ASP A 46 -18.51 -12.90 4.04
C ASP A 46 -18.42 -12.46 2.58
N GLY A 47 -19.22 -11.45 2.19
CA GLY A 47 -19.16 -10.84 0.87
C GLY A 47 -18.18 -9.68 0.76
N LEU A 48 -17.43 -9.34 1.82
CA LEU A 48 -16.53 -8.19 1.85
C LEU A 48 -15.08 -8.55 1.46
N PRO A 49 -14.39 -7.66 0.72
CA PRO A 49 -13.02 -7.89 0.29
C PRO A 49 -12.02 -7.65 1.44
N THR A 50 -10.99 -8.50 1.53
CA THR A 50 -9.83 -8.31 2.42
C THR A 50 -8.55 -8.31 1.59
N GLY A 51 -7.40 -8.04 2.22
CA GLY A 51 -6.11 -8.16 1.56
C GLY A 51 -5.88 -9.55 0.97
N GLU A 52 -6.31 -10.60 1.67
CA GLU A 52 -6.15 -11.99 1.22
C GLU A 52 -7.02 -12.36 0.01
N THR A 53 -8.19 -11.72 -0.14
CA THR A 53 -9.16 -12.05 -1.19
C THR A 53 -9.14 -11.06 -2.35
N SER A 54 -8.14 -10.18 -2.39
CA SER A 54 -8.05 -9.10 -3.38
C SER A 54 -6.64 -8.98 -3.95
N PHE A 55 -6.56 -8.58 -5.23
CA PHE A 55 -5.31 -8.04 -5.74
C PHE A 55 -5.10 -6.63 -5.18
N PHE A 56 -4.02 -6.41 -4.43
CA PHE A 56 -3.71 -5.11 -3.88
C PHE A 56 -2.66 -4.38 -4.72
N ARG A 57 -3.08 -3.33 -5.43
CA ARG A 57 -2.19 -2.37 -6.06
C ARG A 57 -1.71 -1.37 -5.02
N GLN A 58 -0.52 -1.62 -4.48
CA GLN A 58 0.18 -0.73 -3.56
C GLN A 58 1.51 -0.26 -4.19
N LEU A 59 1.67 1.06 -4.34
CA LEU A 59 2.72 1.63 -5.19
C LEU A 59 4.11 1.43 -4.58
N ASP A 60 4.26 1.54 -3.27
CA ASP A 60 5.57 1.47 -2.63
C ASP A 60 6.13 0.05 -2.70
N HIS A 61 5.31 -0.99 -2.54
CA HIS A 61 5.73 -2.37 -2.79
C HIS A 61 6.15 -2.61 -4.24
N MET A 62 5.44 -2.03 -5.22
CA MET A 62 5.83 -2.11 -6.63
C MET A 62 7.17 -1.43 -6.90
N ILE A 63 7.40 -0.26 -6.29
CA ILE A 63 8.69 0.46 -6.36
C ILE A 63 9.78 -0.38 -5.71
N ALA A 64 9.56 -0.92 -4.52
CA ALA A 64 10.51 -1.78 -3.81
C ALA A 64 10.90 -3.00 -4.65
N ALA A 65 9.93 -3.65 -5.30
CA ALA A 65 10.18 -4.78 -6.17
C ALA A 65 10.99 -4.41 -7.42
N LEU A 66 10.67 -3.28 -8.08
CA LEU A 66 11.37 -2.82 -9.28
C LEU A 66 12.78 -2.28 -8.98
N ALA A 67 12.96 -1.69 -7.80
CA ALA A 67 14.17 -1.01 -7.37
C ALA A 67 14.98 -1.83 -6.35
N ALA A 68 14.78 -3.16 -6.29
CA ALA A 68 15.41 -4.01 -5.27
C ALA A 68 16.93 -3.78 -5.17
N GLY A 69 17.65 -3.72 -6.29
CA GLY A 69 19.10 -3.44 -6.30
C GLY A 69 19.48 -2.01 -5.90
N ASP A 70 18.59 -1.03 -6.05
CA ASP A 70 18.82 0.33 -5.53
C ASP A 70 18.62 0.37 -4.01
N PHE A 71 17.64 -0.37 -3.48
CA PHE A 71 17.43 -0.51 -2.05
C PHE A 71 18.54 -1.30 -1.37
N GLU A 72 19.02 -2.39 -1.96
CA GLU A 72 20.20 -3.13 -1.47
C GLU A 72 21.40 -2.19 -1.31
N ARG A 73 21.66 -1.34 -2.31
CA ARG A 73 22.71 -0.32 -2.22
C ARG A 73 22.43 0.73 -1.16
N LEU A 74 21.19 1.20 -1.06
CA LEU A 74 20.78 2.17 -0.04
C LEU A 74 21.09 1.65 1.37
N TYR A 75 20.76 0.39 1.64
CA TYR A 75 21.01 -0.27 2.93
C TYR A 75 22.50 -0.49 3.20
N ALA A 76 23.29 -0.79 2.17
CA ALA A 76 24.73 -1.01 2.31
C ALA A 76 25.53 0.27 2.56
N THR A 77 24.99 1.46 2.24
CA THR A 77 25.74 2.73 2.35
C THR A 77 25.31 3.61 3.53
N HIS A 78 24.25 3.25 4.27
CA HIS A 78 23.71 4.03 5.38
C HIS A 78 23.59 3.13 6.62
N GLU A 79 24.73 2.86 7.26
CA GLU A 79 24.85 1.81 8.28
C GLU A 79 24.53 2.26 9.71
N ASP A 80 24.51 3.57 9.97
CA ASP A 80 24.30 4.15 11.30
C ASP A 80 22.94 4.86 11.41
N GLU A 81 21.90 4.14 11.85
CA GLU A 81 20.57 4.72 12.11
C GLU A 81 20.52 5.66 13.33
N SER A 82 21.59 5.73 14.13
CA SER A 82 21.67 6.62 15.29
C SER A 82 22.22 8.00 14.94
N ASP A 83 22.91 8.12 13.80
CA ASP A 83 23.42 9.37 13.26
C ASP A 83 22.33 10.13 12.46
N PRO A 84 21.91 11.33 12.90
CA PRO A 84 20.91 12.12 12.19
C PRO A 84 21.29 12.50 10.75
N GLU A 85 22.58 12.69 10.46
CA GLU A 85 23.03 13.01 9.10
C GLU A 85 22.87 11.81 8.17
N THR A 86 23.26 10.62 8.65
CA THR A 86 23.04 9.35 7.93
C THR A 86 21.56 9.09 7.68
N VAL A 87 20.69 9.30 8.68
CA VAL A 87 19.23 9.16 8.53
C VAL A 87 18.66 10.16 7.51
N ALA A 88 19.11 11.41 7.54
CA ALA A 88 18.67 12.42 6.58
C ALA A 88 19.12 12.08 5.15
N SER A 89 20.38 11.62 4.99
CA SER A 89 20.91 11.16 3.71
C SER A 89 20.15 9.94 3.18
N TYR A 90 19.85 8.98 4.05
CA TYR A 90 19.03 7.80 3.72
C TYR A 90 17.66 8.21 3.20
N ALA A 91 16.96 9.12 3.91
CA ALA A 91 15.65 9.60 3.50
C ALA A 91 15.69 10.30 2.14
N ALA A 92 16.68 11.15 1.89
CA ALA A 92 16.84 11.84 0.61
C ALA A 92 17.15 10.87 -0.54
N ALA A 93 18.03 9.89 -0.31
CA ALA A 93 18.35 8.86 -1.29
C ALA A 93 17.15 7.96 -1.61
N LYS A 94 16.38 7.58 -0.58
CA LYS A 94 15.12 6.85 -0.71
C LYS A 94 14.11 7.63 -1.56
N ASP A 95 13.88 8.91 -1.26
CA ASP A 95 12.99 9.76 -2.06
C ASP A 95 13.42 9.84 -3.53
N GLY A 96 14.74 9.83 -3.77
CA GLY A 96 15.31 9.75 -5.12
C GLY A 96 14.96 8.44 -5.85
N ILE A 97 15.02 7.30 -5.15
CA ILE A 97 14.57 6.00 -5.69
C ILE A 97 13.09 6.05 -6.02
N PHE A 98 12.24 6.48 -5.08
CA PHE A 98 10.80 6.58 -5.29
C PHE A 98 10.45 7.45 -6.50
N THR A 99 11.12 8.61 -6.64
CA THR A 99 10.92 9.52 -7.77
C THR A 99 11.29 8.85 -9.10
N ARG A 100 12.43 8.13 -9.16
CA ARG A 100 12.92 7.48 -10.37
C ARG A 100 12.01 6.35 -10.85
N TYR A 101 11.49 5.53 -9.94
CA TYR A 101 10.70 4.35 -10.30
C TYR A 101 9.19 4.59 -10.32
N ARG A 102 8.72 5.78 -9.92
CA ARG A 102 7.28 6.09 -9.84
C ARG A 102 6.55 5.81 -11.14
N THR A 103 7.00 6.39 -12.27
CA THR A 103 6.32 6.23 -13.56
C THR A 103 6.30 4.78 -14.02
N LEU A 104 7.41 4.04 -13.84
CA LEU A 104 7.48 2.62 -14.18
C LEU A 104 6.51 1.80 -13.34
N SER A 105 6.42 2.09 -12.04
CA SER A 105 5.54 1.41 -11.11
C SER A 105 4.06 1.74 -11.37
N GLU A 106 3.75 2.95 -11.84
CA GLU A 106 2.41 3.32 -12.31
C GLU A 106 2.02 2.54 -13.57
N ILE A 107 2.92 2.42 -14.55
CA ILE A 107 2.69 1.63 -15.77
C ILE A 107 2.49 0.15 -15.42
N LEU A 108 3.36 -0.43 -14.59
CA LEU A 108 3.23 -1.80 -14.10
C LEU A 108 1.91 -2.01 -13.36
N GLY A 109 1.56 -1.09 -12.46
CA GLY A 109 0.30 -1.12 -11.72
C GLY A 109 -0.91 -1.16 -12.64
N VAL A 110 -0.94 -0.33 -13.69
CA VAL A 110 -2.02 -0.36 -14.70
C VAL A 110 -2.07 -1.69 -15.47
N ALA A 111 -0.91 -2.25 -15.84
CA ALA A 111 -0.86 -3.54 -16.52
C ALA A 111 -1.43 -4.67 -15.65
N LEU A 112 -1.04 -4.70 -14.36
CA LEU A 112 -1.53 -5.69 -13.39
C LEU A 112 -3.03 -5.50 -13.09
N LEU A 113 -3.50 -4.25 -12.96
CA LEU A 113 -4.92 -3.96 -12.78
C LEU A 113 -5.77 -4.46 -13.95
N ARG A 114 -5.34 -4.23 -15.19
CA ARG A 114 -6.02 -4.77 -16.38
C ARG A 114 -6.12 -6.29 -16.35
N ARG A 115 -5.07 -6.97 -15.85
CA ARG A 115 -5.08 -8.42 -15.71
C ARG A 115 -6.02 -8.90 -14.61
N ALA A 116 -6.07 -8.19 -13.47
CA ALA A 116 -7.00 -8.48 -12.38
C ALA A 116 -8.46 -8.29 -12.81
N VAL A 117 -8.74 -7.21 -13.55
CA VAL A 117 -10.06 -6.96 -14.18
C VAL A 117 -10.44 -8.08 -15.14
N GLY A 118 -9.53 -8.46 -16.04
CA GLY A 118 -9.77 -9.59 -16.95
C GLY A 118 -9.94 -10.95 -16.28
N LYS A 119 -9.62 -11.07 -14.98
CA LYS A 119 -9.84 -12.27 -14.15
C LYS A 119 -11.02 -12.13 -13.19
N ASN A 120 -11.78 -11.03 -13.25
CA ASN A 120 -12.90 -10.74 -12.36
C ASN A 120 -12.52 -10.80 -10.87
N MET A 121 -11.31 -10.33 -10.53
CA MET A 121 -10.82 -10.33 -9.14
C MET A 121 -11.34 -9.12 -8.38
N ASN A 122 -11.48 -9.26 -7.05
CA ASN A 122 -11.51 -8.10 -6.16
C ASN A 122 -10.18 -7.36 -6.28
N VAL A 123 -10.24 -6.03 -6.25
CA VAL A 123 -9.08 -5.16 -6.36
C VAL A 123 -9.12 -4.11 -5.28
N MET A 124 -7.97 -3.89 -4.64
CA MET A 124 -7.73 -2.74 -3.78
C MET A 124 -6.68 -1.84 -4.43
N VAL A 125 -6.91 -0.53 -4.43
CA VAL A 125 -5.98 0.47 -4.98
C VAL A 125 -5.64 1.47 -3.88
N GLU A 126 -4.38 1.46 -3.44
CA GLU A 126 -3.90 2.45 -2.47
C GLU A 126 -3.50 3.75 -3.17
N THR A 127 -3.96 4.86 -2.61
CA THR A 127 -3.54 6.21 -2.98
C THR A 127 -3.35 7.07 -1.73
N SER A 128 -2.63 8.19 -1.87
CA SER A 128 -2.41 9.15 -0.77
C SER A 128 -3.68 9.94 -0.38
N GLY A 129 -4.79 9.81 -1.11
CA GLY A 129 -6.04 10.53 -0.81
C GLY A 129 -6.00 12.03 -1.12
N ARG A 130 -4.91 12.56 -1.68
CA ARG A 130 -4.69 14.02 -1.85
C ARG A 130 -5.34 14.64 -3.08
N ASP A 131 -5.83 13.82 -4.01
CA ASP A 131 -6.35 14.30 -5.30
C ASP A 131 -7.65 13.58 -5.67
N VAL A 132 -8.70 14.34 -5.96
CA VAL A 132 -10.01 13.87 -6.44
C VAL A 132 -9.89 13.04 -7.73
N ALA A 133 -8.82 13.23 -8.52
CA ALA A 133 -8.53 12.42 -9.69
C ALA A 133 -8.43 10.90 -9.38
N MET A 134 -8.20 10.50 -8.12
CA MET A 134 -8.23 9.10 -7.70
C MET A 134 -9.59 8.43 -7.97
N PHE A 135 -10.70 9.15 -7.81
CA PHE A 135 -12.03 8.61 -8.11
C PHE A 135 -12.19 8.36 -9.61
N ARG A 136 -11.72 9.29 -10.44
CA ARG A 136 -11.70 9.14 -11.90
C ARG A 136 -10.83 7.96 -12.33
N TYR A 137 -9.73 7.71 -11.63
CA TYR A 137 -8.90 6.53 -11.85
C TYR A 137 -9.68 5.25 -11.61
N VAL A 138 -10.35 5.13 -10.47
CA VAL A 138 -11.20 3.97 -10.14
C VAL A 138 -12.33 3.82 -11.16
N ASP A 139 -13.03 4.89 -11.50
CA ASP A 139 -14.14 4.85 -12.47
C ASP A 139 -13.70 4.42 -13.87
N LYS A 140 -12.49 4.81 -14.28
CA LYS A 140 -11.92 4.44 -15.57
C LYS A 140 -11.62 2.94 -15.69
N PHE A 141 -11.14 2.32 -14.61
CA PHE A 141 -10.73 0.91 -14.63
C PHE A 141 -11.83 -0.05 -14.17
N PHE A 142 -12.78 0.42 -13.37
CA PHE A 142 -13.82 -0.39 -12.75
C PHE A 142 -15.20 0.24 -13.02
N PRO A 143 -15.82 -0.05 -14.17
CA PRO A 143 -17.18 0.42 -14.46
C PRO A 143 -18.21 -0.09 -13.44
N ALA A 144 -19.20 0.75 -13.10
CA ALA A 144 -20.16 0.44 -12.03
C ALA A 144 -21.16 -0.67 -12.37
N ASP A 145 -21.32 -1.02 -13.63
CA ASP A 145 -22.10 -2.16 -14.12
C ASP A 145 -21.38 -3.50 -13.91
N THR A 146 -20.05 -3.49 -13.81
CA THR A 146 -19.22 -4.70 -13.67
C THR A 146 -18.61 -4.87 -12.28
N TYR A 147 -18.42 -3.77 -11.55
CA TYR A 147 -17.78 -3.76 -10.23
C TYR A 147 -18.64 -3.07 -9.17
N ARG A 148 -18.60 -3.60 -7.95
CA ARG A 148 -19.03 -2.90 -6.74
C ARG A 148 -17.91 -1.97 -6.30
N LYS A 149 -18.24 -0.76 -5.84
CA LYS A 149 -17.23 0.24 -5.45
C LYS A 149 -17.33 0.55 -3.97
N MET A 150 -16.18 0.65 -3.33
CA MET A 150 -16.07 1.03 -1.93
C MET A 150 -14.88 1.96 -1.74
N VAL A 151 -15.02 2.92 -0.83
CA VAL A 151 -13.92 3.79 -0.41
C VAL A 151 -13.62 3.46 1.05
N LEU A 152 -12.36 3.12 1.32
CA LEU A 152 -11.83 2.98 2.66
C LEU A 152 -10.97 4.21 2.96
N HIS A 153 -11.40 5.00 3.94
CA HIS A 153 -10.69 6.18 4.36
C HIS A 153 -10.10 5.96 5.76
N PHE A 154 -8.80 5.74 5.82
CA PHE A 154 -8.08 5.62 7.08
C PHE A 154 -7.77 7.02 7.63
N THR A 155 -8.22 7.26 8.86
CA THR A 155 -7.93 8.46 9.64
C THR A 155 -7.02 8.13 10.81
N VAL A 156 -6.33 9.13 11.33
CA VAL A 156 -5.60 9.03 12.58
C VAL A 156 -6.02 10.18 13.48
N ASP A 157 -6.34 9.84 14.72
CA ASP A 157 -6.80 10.81 15.71
C ASP A 157 -5.64 11.55 16.40
N ASP A 158 -4.41 10.99 16.34
CA ASP A 158 -3.20 11.56 16.94
C ASP A 158 -2.04 11.66 15.93
N LEU A 159 -1.79 12.88 15.44
CA LEU A 159 -0.71 13.17 14.50
C LEU A 159 0.69 12.94 15.09
N GLN A 160 0.89 13.20 16.40
CA GLN A 160 2.18 12.95 17.05
C GLN A 160 2.48 11.46 17.16
N HIS A 161 1.44 10.63 17.30
CA HIS A 161 1.61 9.18 17.24
C HIS A 161 1.95 8.73 15.82
N ALA A 162 1.34 9.32 14.79
CA ALA A 162 1.68 9.02 13.40
C ALA A 162 3.14 9.40 13.06
N GLU A 163 3.59 10.59 13.48
CA GLU A 163 4.97 11.06 13.26
C GLU A 163 5.99 10.14 13.93
N ARG A 164 5.81 9.84 15.23
CA ARG A 164 6.67 8.89 15.96
C ARG A 164 6.67 7.49 15.33
N SER A 165 5.52 7.04 14.83
CA SER A 165 5.42 5.76 14.13
C SER A 165 6.21 5.77 12.82
N VAL A 166 6.30 6.90 12.12
CA VAL A 166 7.10 7.03 10.89
C VAL A 166 8.59 7.03 11.20
N GLU A 167 9.03 7.78 12.21
CA GLU A 167 10.44 7.83 12.64
C GLU A 167 10.93 6.45 13.09
N THR A 168 10.17 5.80 13.97
CA THR A 168 10.48 4.45 14.46
C THR A 168 10.53 3.44 13.31
N ARG A 169 9.66 3.60 12.32
CA ARG A 169 9.65 2.73 11.12
C ARG A 169 10.88 2.96 10.25
N MET A 170 11.37 4.19 10.12
CA MET A 170 12.55 4.45 9.31
C MET A 170 13.79 3.78 9.91
N ALA A 171 13.99 3.88 11.22
CA ALA A 171 15.06 3.15 11.91
C ALA A 171 14.89 1.63 11.77
N GLY A 172 13.68 1.10 12.00
CA GLY A 172 13.40 -0.33 11.84
C GLY A 172 13.55 -0.83 10.40
N GLU A 173 13.26 0.00 9.40
CA GLU A 173 13.43 -0.29 7.98
C GLU A 173 14.92 -0.35 7.61
N MET A 174 15.73 0.60 8.11
CA MET A 174 17.19 0.58 7.93
C MET A 174 17.79 -0.69 8.56
N GLU A 175 17.38 -1.04 9.78
CA GLU A 175 17.83 -2.27 10.46
C GLU A 175 17.38 -3.54 9.73
N ALA A 176 16.11 -3.60 9.30
CA ALA A 176 15.57 -4.74 8.55
C ALA A 176 16.26 -4.91 7.20
N GLY A 177 16.50 -3.81 6.49
CA GLY A 177 17.24 -3.81 5.23
C GLY A 177 18.68 -4.30 5.40
N ARG A 178 19.37 -3.86 6.46
CA ARG A 178 20.72 -4.35 6.80
C ARG A 178 20.72 -5.85 7.11
N ARG A 179 19.73 -6.36 7.82
CA ARG A 179 19.61 -7.80 8.08
C ARG A 179 19.33 -8.58 6.80
N ALA A 180 18.50 -8.05 5.90
CA ALA A 180 18.18 -8.68 4.63
C ALA A 180 19.41 -8.81 3.70
N ILE A 181 20.32 -7.81 3.70
CA ILE A 181 21.58 -7.90 2.94
C ILE A 181 22.63 -8.81 3.61
N ALA A 182 22.58 -8.95 4.94
CA ALA A 182 23.53 -9.75 5.70
C ALA A 182 23.16 -11.25 5.76
N GLY A 183 21.88 -11.58 5.58
CA GLY A 183 21.40 -12.95 5.48
C GLY A 183 21.41 -13.50 4.05
N ASP A 184 21.28 -14.81 3.90
CA ASP A 184 21.09 -15.49 2.59
C ASP A 184 19.71 -15.22 1.95
N GLY A 185 18.88 -14.34 2.55
CA GLY A 185 17.48 -14.10 2.18
C GLY A 185 17.25 -13.43 0.82
N GLY A 186 18.29 -12.83 0.23
CA GLY A 186 18.25 -12.25 -1.11
C GLY A 186 17.23 -11.12 -1.29
N GLY A 187 16.98 -10.73 -2.55
CA GLY A 187 16.15 -9.57 -2.90
C GLY A 187 14.69 -9.61 -2.39
N HIS A 188 14.16 -10.78 -2.00
CA HIS A 188 12.80 -10.90 -1.46
C HIS A 188 12.66 -10.31 -0.05
N GLU A 189 13.65 -10.49 0.82
CA GLU A 189 13.63 -9.90 2.17
C GLU A 189 13.83 -8.37 2.13
N GLY A 190 14.66 -7.88 1.19
CA GLY A 190 14.86 -6.45 0.97
C GLY A 190 13.62 -5.71 0.49
N ILE A 191 12.76 -6.37 -0.30
CA ILE A 191 11.44 -5.83 -0.68
C ILE A 191 10.53 -5.72 0.53
N GLY A 192 10.54 -6.72 1.41
CA GLY A 192 9.73 -6.76 2.63
C GLY A 192 10.08 -5.65 3.63
N ALA A 193 11.34 -5.19 3.68
CA ALA A 193 11.73 -4.09 4.54
C ALA A 193 11.05 -2.76 4.16
N ASN A 194 10.71 -2.55 2.88
CA ASN A 194 10.06 -1.33 2.38
C ASN A 194 8.53 -1.39 2.29
N ALA A 195 7.94 -2.59 2.39
CA ALA A 195 6.54 -2.86 2.06
C ALA A 195 5.60 -2.84 3.27
#